data_AF-A0A7X8ME05-F1
#
_entry.id   AF-A0A7X8ME05-F1
#
_cell.length_a   1.000
_cell.length_b   1.000
_cell.length_c   1.000
_cell.angle_alpha   90.00
_cell.angle_beta   90.00
_cell.angle_gamma   90.00
#
_symmetry.space_group_name_H-M   'P 1'
#
loop_
_entity.id
_entity.type
_entity.pdbx_description
1 polymer ?
#
loop_
_entity_poly.entity_id
_entity_poly.type
_entity_poly.pdbx_seq_one_letter_code
_entity_poly.pdbx_strand_id
1 'polypeptide(L)'
;MTLKKNLHTYFKVEGIKRIKGGIKGMRKVLIFFVAFCIIVGLCANLSFSADTYSTKYGDLNGDGLIDSTDLTILKRYVLRKTSEFPVSNGNVAADVNADSEVDSTDLSLFKRYVLRKISEFPAGTTIEGDVSPQIYQAEDAVFSKALIETVNGGYTGSSYVNYDNEVGGYIEWTVNAQVSGAYELTFRYANGTNANRPMEISVNS
;
A
#
# COMPACT_ATOMS: atom_id res chain seq x y z
N MET A 1 43.33 -66.93 -29.45
CA MET A 1 44.62 -67.15 -28.76
C MET A 1 45.21 -65.79 -28.44
N THR A 2 45.47 -65.58 -27.15
CA THR A 2 45.77 -64.32 -26.44
C THR A 2 47.07 -63.66 -26.89
N LEU A 3 47.12 -62.31 -26.85
CA LEU A 3 48.22 -61.50 -26.27
C LEU A 3 47.90 -59.99 -26.42
N LYS A 4 47.30 -59.38 -25.39
CA LYS A 4 47.29 -57.92 -25.21
C LYS A 4 48.63 -57.50 -24.59
N LYS A 5 49.37 -56.64 -25.30
CA LYS A 5 50.63 -56.04 -24.85
C LYS A 5 50.34 -54.97 -23.79
N ASN A 6 50.96 -55.12 -22.63
CA ASN A 6 51.03 -54.10 -21.58
C ASN A 6 51.87 -52.90 -22.05
N LEU A 7 51.33 -51.69 -21.95
CA LEU A 7 52.11 -50.46 -21.99
C LEU A 7 51.84 -49.68 -20.70
N HIS A 8 52.77 -49.77 -19.76
CA HIS A 8 52.80 -48.94 -18.56
C HIS A 8 53.31 -47.56 -18.95
N THR A 9 52.43 -46.56 -18.96
CA THR A 9 52.83 -45.15 -19.10
C THR A 9 52.92 -44.53 -17.71
N TYR A 10 54.13 -44.23 -17.26
CA TYR A 10 54.38 -43.48 -16.03
C TYR A 10 54.07 -42.00 -16.26
N PHE A 11 53.10 -41.44 -15.52
CA PHE A 11 52.88 -39.99 -15.48
C PHE A 11 53.81 -39.35 -14.44
N LYS A 12 54.66 -38.44 -14.90
CA LYS A 12 55.44 -37.52 -14.04
C LYS A 12 54.46 -36.54 -13.38
N VAL A 13 54.33 -36.59 -12.06
CA VAL A 13 53.52 -35.62 -11.31
C VAL A 13 54.28 -34.30 -11.25
N GLU A 14 53.82 -33.28 -11.98
CA GLU A 14 54.26 -31.90 -11.74
C GLU A 14 53.63 -31.40 -10.43
N GLY A 15 54.47 -30.81 -9.56
CA GLY A 15 54.13 -30.47 -8.19
C GLY A 15 52.90 -29.57 -8.02
N ILE A 16 52.15 -29.83 -6.95
CA ILE A 16 51.01 -29.02 -6.50
C ILE A 16 51.50 -27.60 -6.19
N LYS A 17 51.17 -26.60 -7.03
CA LYS A 17 51.32 -25.19 -6.67
C LYS A 17 50.26 -24.82 -5.63
N ARG A 18 50.68 -24.66 -4.38
CA ARG A 18 49.86 -24.15 -3.28
C ARG A 18 49.36 -22.73 -3.63
N ILE A 19 48.06 -22.59 -3.90
CA ILE A 19 47.42 -21.29 -4.11
C ILE A 19 47.53 -20.51 -2.80
N LYS A 20 48.44 -19.53 -2.71
CA LYS A 20 48.52 -18.59 -1.57
C LYS A 20 47.43 -17.51 -1.71
N GLY A 21 46.17 -17.93 -1.82
CA GLY A 21 45.00 -17.08 -1.66
C GLY A 21 44.69 -16.92 -0.17
N GLY A 22 45.55 -16.21 0.55
CA GLY A 22 45.41 -16.02 1.98
C GLY A 22 44.14 -15.24 2.34
N ILE A 23 43.53 -15.64 3.46
CA ILE A 23 42.73 -14.96 4.51
C ILE A 23 42.45 -13.44 4.34
N LYS A 24 43.27 -12.67 3.63
CA LYS A 24 43.05 -11.26 3.25
C LYS A 24 41.72 -11.00 2.54
N GLY A 25 41.26 -11.89 1.67
CA GLY A 25 39.98 -11.72 0.95
C GLY A 25 38.75 -11.96 1.84
N MET A 26 38.81 -13.01 2.67
CA MET A 26 37.72 -13.38 3.59
C MET A 26 37.45 -12.32 4.65
N ARG A 27 38.46 -11.54 5.09
CA ARG A 27 38.23 -10.44 6.04
C ARG A 27 37.37 -9.33 5.45
N LYS A 28 37.49 -9.01 4.16
CA LYS A 28 36.64 -7.99 3.50
C LYS A 28 35.23 -8.51 3.26
N VAL A 29 35.09 -9.78 2.86
CA VAL A 29 33.79 -10.44 2.66
C VAL A 29 33.06 -10.59 4.01
N LEU A 30 33.76 -10.99 5.07
CA LEU A 30 33.22 -11.11 6.42
C LEU A 30 32.77 -9.75 6.97
N ILE A 31 33.57 -8.69 6.79
CA ILE A 31 33.17 -7.33 7.20
C ILE A 31 31.94 -6.85 6.42
N PHE A 32 31.84 -7.15 5.12
CA PHE A 32 30.65 -6.82 4.33
C PHE A 32 29.41 -7.57 4.80
N PHE A 33 29.51 -8.88 5.07
CA PHE A 33 28.39 -9.67 5.61
C PHE A 33 28.00 -9.25 7.03
N VAL A 34 28.96 -8.92 7.89
CA VAL A 34 28.68 -8.41 9.25
C VAL A 34 28.03 -7.03 9.19
N ALA A 35 28.51 -6.11 8.33
CA ALA A 35 27.88 -4.81 8.14
C ALA A 35 26.47 -4.93 7.54
N PHE A 36 26.27 -5.84 6.57
CA PHE A 36 24.96 -6.15 6.00
C PHE A 36 24.01 -6.73 7.04
N CYS A 37 24.45 -7.66 7.89
CA CYS A 37 23.66 -8.20 8.99
C CYS A 37 23.35 -7.15 10.07
N ILE A 38 24.25 -6.19 10.33
CA ILE A 38 23.99 -5.06 11.23
C ILE A 38 22.94 -4.12 10.61
N ILE A 39 23.03 -3.82 9.32
CA ILE A 39 22.04 -3.00 8.61
C ILE A 39 20.68 -3.71 8.59
N VAL A 40 20.64 -5.01 8.26
CA VAL A 40 19.42 -5.84 8.25
C VAL A 40 18.82 -5.98 9.66
N GLY A 41 19.67 -6.15 10.68
CA GLY A 41 19.24 -6.18 12.08
C GLY A 41 18.75 -4.81 12.60
N LEU A 42 19.34 -3.71 12.11
CA LEU A 42 18.86 -2.35 12.41
C LEU A 42 17.51 -2.09 11.74
N CYS A 43 17.33 -2.51 10.49
CA CYS A 43 16.07 -2.28 9.77
C CYS A 43 14.95 -3.26 10.14
N ALA A 44 15.25 -4.44 10.69
CA ALA A 44 14.25 -5.34 11.26
C ALA A 44 13.54 -4.77 12.50
N ASN A 45 14.07 -3.70 13.10
CA ASN A 45 13.45 -3.00 14.24
C ASN A 45 12.74 -1.69 13.83
N LEU A 46 12.71 -1.34 12.54
CA LEU A 46 11.83 -0.27 12.05
C LEU A 46 10.40 -0.83 11.98
N SER A 47 9.71 -0.74 13.11
CA SER A 47 8.26 -0.93 13.14
C SER A 47 7.65 0.21 12.31
N PHE A 48 7.14 -0.11 11.13
CA PHE A 48 6.25 0.78 10.40
C PHE A 48 4.93 0.83 11.18
N SER A 49 4.79 1.78 12.09
CA SER A 49 3.51 2.03 12.74
C SER A 49 2.55 2.49 11.64
N ALA A 50 1.48 1.75 11.42
CA ALA A 50 0.38 2.28 10.64
C ALA A 50 -0.06 3.59 11.30
N ASP A 51 -0.08 4.68 10.54
CA ASP A 51 -0.62 5.94 11.02
C ASP A 51 -2.06 5.72 11.44
N THR A 52 -2.38 6.06 12.68
CA THR A 52 -3.74 6.02 13.20
C THR A 52 -4.59 7.02 12.43
N TYR A 53 -5.72 6.56 11.89
CA TYR A 53 -6.65 7.36 11.07
C TYR A 53 -8.03 7.36 11.71
N SER A 54 -8.69 8.52 11.73
CA SER A 54 -10.04 8.67 12.25
C SER A 54 -11.09 8.51 11.16
N THR A 55 -12.13 7.72 11.43
CA THR A 55 -13.28 7.55 10.51
C THR A 55 -14.45 8.47 10.83
N LYS A 56 -14.35 9.28 11.90
CA LYS A 56 -15.46 10.07 12.43
C LYS A 56 -15.03 11.48 12.78
N TYR A 57 -15.90 12.45 12.50
CA TYR A 57 -15.70 13.80 12.98
C TYR A 57 -15.68 13.78 14.51
N GLY A 58 -14.65 14.39 15.08
CA GLY A 58 -14.42 14.51 16.50
C GLY A 58 -13.70 13.35 17.18
N ASP A 59 -13.39 12.25 16.49
CA ASP A 59 -12.47 11.22 17.02
C ASP A 59 -11.03 11.63 16.66
N LEU A 60 -10.25 12.09 17.64
CA LEU A 60 -8.92 12.68 17.45
C LEU A 60 -7.79 11.78 17.95
N ASN A 61 -8.11 10.67 18.61
CA ASN A 61 -7.16 9.67 19.06
C ASN A 61 -7.30 8.33 18.31
N GLY A 62 -8.33 8.17 17.47
CA GLY A 62 -8.57 7.00 16.64
C GLY A 62 -9.18 5.81 17.39
N ASP A 63 -9.79 6.03 18.56
CA ASP A 63 -10.38 4.95 19.37
C ASP A 63 -11.82 4.60 18.97
N GLY A 64 -12.40 5.35 18.03
CA GLY A 64 -13.75 5.15 17.50
C GLY A 64 -14.86 5.76 18.36
N LEU A 65 -14.53 6.34 19.51
CA LEU A 65 -15.42 7.09 20.39
C LEU A 65 -15.19 8.60 20.20
N ILE A 66 -16.18 9.40 20.57
CA ILE A 66 -16.09 10.87 20.56
C ILE A 66 -16.37 11.32 21.98
N ASP A 67 -15.31 11.58 22.76
CA ASP A 67 -15.45 11.83 24.20
C ASP A 67 -14.56 12.96 24.75
N SER A 68 -14.43 13.02 26.08
CA SER A 68 -13.65 14.07 26.77
C SER A 68 -12.15 14.05 26.47
N THR A 69 -11.63 12.92 25.99
CA THR A 69 -10.25 12.72 25.59
C THR A 69 -9.96 13.55 24.35
N ASP A 70 -10.80 13.42 23.32
CA ASP A 70 -10.74 14.19 22.08
C ASP A 70 -10.94 15.68 22.33
N LEU A 71 -11.90 16.04 23.20
CA LEU A 71 -12.09 17.44 23.60
C LEU A 71 -10.82 18.04 24.21
N THR A 72 -10.08 17.24 24.97
CA THR A 72 -8.81 17.67 25.58
C THR A 72 -7.72 17.84 24.52
N ILE A 73 -7.67 16.95 23.52
CA ILE A 73 -6.76 17.05 22.38
C ILE A 73 -7.06 18.31 21.56
N LEU A 74 -8.31 18.51 21.14
CA LEU A 74 -8.76 19.70 20.40
C LEU A 74 -8.44 20.99 21.16
N LYS A 75 -8.72 21.03 22.46
CA LYS A 75 -8.43 22.19 23.30
C LYS A 75 -6.92 22.50 23.35
N ARG A 76 -6.06 21.48 23.41
CA ARG A 76 -4.61 21.69 23.40
C ARG A 76 -4.13 22.22 22.06
N TYR A 77 -4.70 21.72 20.96
CA TYR A 77 -4.41 22.16 19.61
C TYR A 77 -4.78 23.64 19.40
N VAL A 78 -6.03 24.03 19.69
CA VAL A 78 -6.50 25.43 19.57
C VAL A 78 -5.70 26.40 20.45
N LEU A 79 -5.24 25.93 21.62
CA LEU A 79 -4.36 26.70 22.52
C LEU A 79 -2.88 26.69 22.12
N ARG A 80 -2.53 26.10 20.96
CA ARG A 80 -1.16 25.96 20.43
C ARG A 80 -0.20 25.27 21.40
N LYS A 81 -0.73 24.39 22.27
CA LYS A 81 0.09 23.54 23.15
C LYS A 81 0.61 22.31 22.44
N THR A 82 -0.11 21.86 21.42
CA THR A 82 0.24 20.78 20.49
C THR A 82 0.02 21.30 19.08
N SER A 83 0.97 21.03 18.17
CA SER A 83 0.87 21.44 16.76
C SER A 83 0.25 20.36 15.87
N GLU A 84 0.09 19.15 16.40
CA GLU A 84 -0.28 17.96 15.64
C GLU A 84 -1.27 17.11 16.45
N PHE A 85 -2.06 16.31 15.74
CA PHE A 85 -3.01 15.37 16.31
C PHE A 85 -2.41 13.96 16.37
N PRO A 86 -2.87 13.10 17.30
CA PRO A 86 -2.49 11.68 17.33
C PRO A 86 -2.91 10.90 16.07
N VAL A 87 -4.00 11.31 15.42
CA VAL A 87 -4.45 10.76 14.14
C VAL A 87 -3.93 11.60 12.97
N SER A 88 -3.52 10.94 11.89
CA SER A 88 -2.89 11.58 10.72
C SER A 88 -3.84 12.55 9.99
N ASN A 89 -5.14 12.29 10.00
CA ASN A 89 -6.18 13.17 9.46
C ASN A 89 -6.83 14.09 10.51
N GLY A 90 -6.13 14.36 11.62
CA GLY A 90 -6.73 15.07 12.75
C GLY A 90 -7.24 16.47 12.44
N ASN A 91 -6.67 17.17 11.46
CA ASN A 91 -7.20 18.48 11.03
C ASN A 91 -8.60 18.35 10.43
N VAL A 92 -8.87 17.28 9.68
CA VAL A 92 -10.21 17.00 9.11
C VAL A 92 -11.14 16.51 10.21
N ALA A 93 -10.67 15.61 11.08
CA ALA A 93 -11.48 15.12 12.18
C ALA A 93 -11.84 16.20 13.21
N ALA A 94 -10.98 17.21 13.38
CA ALA A 94 -11.18 18.32 14.30
C ALA A 94 -12.10 19.42 13.78
N ASP A 95 -12.17 19.61 12.46
CA ASP A 95 -13.08 20.53 11.77
C ASP A 95 -14.50 19.95 11.76
N VAL A 96 -15.23 20.15 12.86
CA VAL A 96 -16.55 19.54 13.09
C VAL A 96 -17.68 20.35 12.47
N ASN A 97 -17.41 21.54 11.94
CA ASN A 97 -18.38 22.33 11.17
C ASN A 97 -18.08 22.37 9.65
N ALA A 98 -17.00 21.73 9.20
CA ALA A 98 -16.56 21.65 7.82
C ALA A 98 -16.30 23.03 7.18
N ASP A 99 -15.79 23.99 7.96
CA ASP A 99 -15.45 25.33 7.46
C ASP A 99 -13.99 25.46 6.99
N SER A 100 -13.24 24.35 7.01
CA SER A 100 -11.82 24.23 6.64
C SER A 100 -10.83 24.88 7.61
N GLU A 101 -11.31 25.42 8.74
CA GLU A 101 -10.48 25.90 9.84
C GLU A 101 -10.68 25.00 11.08
N VAL A 102 -9.66 24.93 11.94
CA VAL A 102 -9.77 24.23 13.23
C VAL A 102 -9.58 25.25 14.34
N ASP A 103 -10.68 25.70 14.92
CA ASP A 103 -10.68 26.88 15.78
C ASP A 103 -11.60 26.78 17.02
N SER A 104 -11.91 27.94 17.62
CA SER A 104 -12.76 28.03 18.81
C SER A 104 -14.23 27.64 18.57
N THR A 105 -14.67 27.66 17.32
CA THR A 105 -16.00 27.23 16.85
C THR A 105 -16.12 25.72 16.98
N ASP A 106 -15.13 24.97 16.50
CA ASP A 106 -15.06 23.51 16.65
C ASP A 106 -15.06 23.10 18.11
N LEU A 107 -14.23 23.75 18.92
CA LEU A 107 -14.18 23.48 20.35
C LEU A 107 -15.53 23.70 21.05
N SER A 108 -16.28 24.71 20.60
CA SER A 108 -17.60 25.03 21.13
C SER A 108 -18.64 23.99 20.73
N LEU A 109 -18.60 23.51 19.48
CA LEU A 109 -19.46 22.44 18.98
C LEU A 109 -19.14 21.11 19.65
N PHE A 110 -17.86 20.77 19.77
CA PHE A 110 -17.37 19.59 20.48
C PHE A 110 -17.89 19.56 21.91
N LYS A 111 -17.77 20.67 22.63
CA LYS A 111 -18.28 20.77 24.01
C LYS A 111 -19.80 20.57 24.05
N ARG A 112 -20.55 21.06 23.06
CA ARG A 112 -22.00 20.83 22.99
C ARG A 112 -22.33 19.36 22.73
N TYR A 113 -21.55 18.67 21.90
CA TYR A 113 -21.72 17.25 21.61
C TYR A 113 -21.49 16.38 22.85
N VAL A 114 -20.37 16.55 23.55
CA VAL A 114 -20.07 15.80 24.79
C VAL A 114 -21.12 16.07 25.88
N LEU A 115 -21.68 17.29 25.92
CA LEU A 115 -22.77 17.67 26.82
C LEU A 115 -24.16 17.22 26.34
N ARG A 116 -24.25 16.48 25.22
CA ARG A 116 -25.50 16.01 24.59
C ARG A 116 -26.49 17.12 24.25
N LYS A 117 -26.00 18.35 24.02
CA LYS A 117 -26.82 19.46 23.52
C LYS A 117 -27.08 19.36 22.02
N ILE A 118 -26.17 18.72 21.31
CA ILE A 118 -26.32 18.29 19.92
C ILE A 118 -26.04 16.78 19.90
N SER A 119 -26.74 16.04 19.04
CA SER A 119 -26.54 14.60 18.86
C SER A 119 -25.55 14.28 17.74
N GLU A 120 -25.22 15.25 16.91
CA GLU A 120 -24.36 15.13 15.73
C GLU A 120 -23.64 16.45 15.47
N PHE A 121 -22.50 16.38 14.79
CA PHE A 121 -21.77 17.56 14.33
C PHE A 121 -22.34 18.09 13.01
N PRO A 122 -22.25 19.41 12.75
CA PRO A 122 -22.65 19.97 11.47
C PRO A 122 -21.93 19.36 10.25
N ALA A 123 -20.67 18.95 10.40
CA ALA A 123 -19.90 18.23 9.37
C ALA A 123 -20.39 16.79 9.13
N GLY A 124 -21.28 16.26 9.97
CA GLY A 124 -21.73 14.87 9.92
C GLY A 124 -21.05 13.99 10.97
N THR A 125 -21.28 12.67 10.89
CA THR A 125 -20.74 11.70 11.87
C THR A 125 -19.49 11.00 11.34
N THR A 126 -19.50 10.63 10.07
CA THR A 126 -18.41 9.92 9.41
C THR A 126 -17.62 10.89 8.54
N ILE A 127 -16.30 10.79 8.61
CA ILE A 127 -15.42 11.44 7.63
C ILE A 127 -15.51 10.56 6.40
N GLU A 128 -16.48 10.86 5.54
CA GLU A 128 -16.53 10.25 4.23
C GLU A 128 -15.36 10.80 3.44
N GLY A 129 -14.25 10.06 3.43
CA GLY A 129 -13.26 10.23 2.37
C GLY A 129 -13.93 9.81 1.08
N ASP A 130 -14.60 10.77 0.41
CA ASP A 130 -15.33 10.63 -0.85
C ASP A 130 -15.47 9.17 -1.31
N VAL A 131 -16.38 8.43 -0.68
CA VAL A 131 -16.66 7.03 -1.03
C VAL A 131 -17.60 6.95 -2.24
N SER A 132 -17.66 8.00 -3.05
CA SER A 132 -18.09 7.83 -4.44
C SER A 132 -17.12 6.84 -5.09
N PRO A 133 -17.60 5.72 -5.66
CA PRO A 133 -16.73 4.75 -6.31
C PRO A 133 -15.85 5.47 -7.34
N GLN A 134 -14.54 5.49 -7.11
CA GLN A 134 -13.63 6.05 -8.09
C GLN A 134 -13.58 5.10 -9.28
N ILE A 135 -14.15 5.54 -10.41
CA ILE A 135 -14.21 4.74 -11.63
C ILE A 135 -12.92 4.95 -12.42
N TYR A 136 -12.13 3.88 -12.53
CA TYR A 136 -11.02 3.80 -13.45
C TYR A 136 -11.47 3.09 -14.72
N GLN A 137 -11.60 3.83 -15.82
CA GLN A 137 -12.01 3.26 -17.10
C GLN A 137 -10.95 2.30 -17.64
N ALA A 138 -11.38 1.24 -18.31
CA ALA A 138 -10.45 0.29 -18.91
C ALA A 138 -9.76 0.89 -20.12
N GLU A 139 -10.43 1.76 -20.88
CA GLU A 139 -9.86 2.42 -22.07
C GLU A 139 -8.72 3.41 -21.76
N ASP A 140 -8.62 3.88 -20.52
CA ASP A 140 -7.57 4.80 -20.07
C ASP A 140 -6.38 4.05 -19.42
N ALA A 141 -6.46 2.72 -19.32
CA ALA A 141 -5.47 1.86 -18.69
C ALA A 141 -4.33 1.48 -19.65
N VAL A 142 -3.24 0.93 -19.09
CA VAL A 142 -2.19 0.29 -19.89
C VAL A 142 -2.61 -1.15 -20.14
N PHE A 143 -2.58 -1.63 -21.38
CA PHE A 143 -2.98 -3.01 -21.68
C PHE A 143 -2.10 -3.66 -22.74
N SER A 144 -2.13 -5.00 -22.77
CA SER A 144 -1.42 -5.84 -23.74
C SER A 144 -2.28 -7.02 -24.15
N LYS A 145 -2.18 -7.42 -25.43
CA LYS A 145 -3.03 -8.46 -26.06
C LYS A 145 -4.52 -8.22 -25.84
N ALA A 146 -4.90 -6.96 -26.04
CA ALA A 146 -6.25 -6.45 -25.90
C ALA A 146 -6.40 -5.24 -26.81
N LEU A 147 -7.66 -4.89 -27.12
CA LEU A 147 -8.01 -3.77 -27.97
C LEU A 147 -9.23 -3.03 -27.43
N ILE A 148 -9.32 -1.75 -27.76
CA ILE A 148 -10.47 -0.90 -27.41
C ILE A 148 -11.57 -1.10 -28.44
N GLU A 149 -12.81 -1.29 -27.97
CA GLU A 149 -13.99 -1.48 -28.81
C GLU A 149 -15.20 -0.68 -28.31
N THR A 150 -16.17 -0.53 -29.21
CA THR A 150 -17.48 0.08 -28.96
C THR A 150 -18.64 -0.77 -29.50
N VAL A 151 -18.35 -2.00 -29.94
CA VAL A 151 -19.31 -2.87 -30.65
C VAL A 151 -20.48 -3.26 -29.75
N ASN A 152 -20.19 -3.65 -28.51
CA ASN A 152 -21.21 -4.02 -27.53
C ASN A 152 -21.53 -2.80 -26.65
N GLY A 153 -22.80 -2.42 -26.60
CA GLY A 153 -23.26 -1.30 -25.77
C GLY A 153 -23.28 -1.61 -24.28
N GLY A 154 -23.48 -0.57 -23.47
CA GLY A 154 -23.64 -0.67 -22.02
C GLY A 154 -22.37 -0.37 -21.22
N TYR A 155 -21.23 -0.08 -21.86
CA TYR A 155 -20.04 0.41 -21.16
C TYR A 155 -20.27 1.80 -20.54
N THR A 156 -19.44 2.15 -19.56
CA THR A 156 -19.28 3.52 -19.04
C THR A 156 -18.14 4.18 -19.78
N GLY A 157 -18.09 5.52 -19.79
CA GLY A 157 -17.03 6.22 -20.52
C GLY A 157 -17.26 6.18 -22.03
N SER A 158 -16.18 6.03 -22.80
CA SER A 158 -16.22 6.11 -24.26
C SER A 158 -16.22 4.74 -24.94
N SER A 159 -15.73 3.70 -24.26
CA SER A 159 -15.50 2.38 -24.84
C SER A 159 -15.32 1.29 -23.77
N TYR A 160 -14.91 0.09 -24.17
CA TYR A 160 -14.42 -0.95 -23.27
C TYR A 160 -13.17 -1.62 -23.86
N VAL A 161 -12.41 -2.32 -23.01
CA VAL A 161 -11.26 -3.12 -23.46
C VAL A 161 -11.69 -4.58 -23.61
N ASN A 162 -11.39 -5.15 -24.77
CA ASN A 162 -11.60 -6.55 -25.10
C ASN A 162 -10.26 -7.28 -25.23
N TYR A 163 -10.12 -8.44 -24.60
CA TYR A 163 -8.92 -9.27 -24.74
C TYR A 163 -8.91 -10.02 -26.08
N ASP A 164 -7.71 -10.24 -26.63
CA ASP A 164 -7.48 -11.08 -27.82
C ASP A 164 -7.78 -12.57 -27.59
N ASN A 165 -8.15 -12.95 -26.36
CA ASN A 165 -8.35 -14.33 -25.90
C ASN A 165 -7.06 -15.16 -25.93
N GLU A 166 -5.92 -14.51 -25.72
CA GLU A 166 -4.60 -15.14 -25.66
C GLU A 166 -4.03 -15.15 -24.25
N VAL A 167 -3.17 -16.14 -23.96
CA VAL A 167 -2.45 -16.22 -22.68
C VAL A 167 -1.45 -15.06 -22.56
N GLY A 168 -1.42 -14.43 -21.38
CA GLY A 168 -0.49 -13.36 -21.04
C GLY A 168 -0.95 -11.95 -21.43
N GLY A 169 -2.21 -11.77 -21.82
CA GLY A 169 -2.81 -10.44 -21.91
C GLY A 169 -3.09 -9.86 -20.53
N TYR A 170 -3.01 -8.53 -20.41
CA TYR A 170 -3.25 -7.83 -19.14
C TYR A 170 -3.87 -6.46 -19.37
N ILE A 171 -4.49 -5.93 -18.32
CA ILE A 171 -4.88 -4.52 -18.18
C ILE A 171 -4.35 -4.08 -16.82
N GLU A 172 -3.70 -2.92 -16.79
CA GLU A 172 -3.02 -2.35 -15.62
C GLU A 172 -3.48 -0.91 -15.40
N TRP A 173 -3.93 -0.64 -14.18
CA TRP A 173 -4.36 0.67 -13.74
C TRP A 173 -3.39 1.24 -12.71
N THR A 174 -3.05 2.52 -12.86
CA THR A 174 -2.41 3.30 -11.79
C THR A 174 -3.50 3.90 -10.92
N VAL A 175 -3.71 3.34 -9.74
CA VAL A 175 -4.71 3.79 -8.76
C VAL A 175 -4.02 4.66 -7.70
N ASN A 176 -4.64 5.78 -7.35
CA ASN A 176 -4.12 6.70 -6.34
C ASN A 176 -4.97 6.63 -5.06
N ALA A 177 -4.60 5.76 -4.13
CA ALA A 177 -5.23 5.67 -2.83
C ALA A 177 -4.89 6.89 -1.97
N GLN A 178 -5.87 7.77 -1.73
CA GLN A 178 -5.67 9.00 -0.93
C GLN A 178 -5.38 8.71 0.54
N VAL A 179 -5.84 7.56 1.03
CA VAL A 179 -5.76 7.16 2.44
C VAL A 179 -5.21 5.73 2.54
N SER A 180 -4.41 5.42 3.56
CA SER A 180 -4.01 4.02 3.80
C SER A 180 -5.19 3.24 4.38
N GLY A 181 -5.49 2.06 3.84
CA GLY A 181 -6.61 1.25 4.31
C GLY A 181 -6.97 0.08 3.40
N ALA A 182 -8.02 -0.64 3.77
CA ALA A 182 -8.61 -1.66 2.92
C ALA A 182 -9.55 -1.00 1.89
N TYR A 183 -9.40 -1.39 0.63
CA TYR A 183 -10.21 -0.91 -0.48
C TYR A 183 -10.95 -2.07 -1.12
N GLU A 184 -12.22 -1.84 -1.48
CA GLU A 184 -13.00 -2.78 -2.27
C GLU A 184 -12.72 -2.55 -3.77
N LEU A 185 -12.31 -3.60 -4.48
CA LEU A 185 -12.10 -3.56 -5.93
C LEU A 185 -13.30 -4.21 -6.62
N THR A 186 -14.07 -3.41 -7.34
CA THR A 186 -15.19 -3.90 -8.16
C THR A 186 -14.81 -3.85 -9.63
N PHE A 187 -14.82 -5.02 -10.28
CA PHE A 187 -14.58 -5.12 -11.72
C PHE A 187 -15.91 -5.21 -12.46
N ARG A 188 -16.09 -4.31 -13.43
CA ARG A 188 -17.19 -4.39 -14.38
C ARG A 188 -16.72 -5.10 -15.63
N TYR A 189 -17.34 -6.23 -15.95
CA TYR A 189 -16.95 -7.05 -17.10
C TYR A 189 -18.18 -7.66 -17.79
N ALA A 190 -17.96 -8.15 -19.01
CA ALA A 190 -18.92 -8.97 -19.73
C ALA A 190 -18.23 -10.24 -20.24
N ASN A 191 -18.94 -11.37 -20.17
CA ASN A 191 -18.51 -12.62 -20.80
C ASN A 191 -19.68 -13.13 -21.64
N GLY A 192 -19.56 -13.05 -22.96
CA GLY A 192 -20.61 -13.47 -23.91
C GLY A 192 -20.79 -14.99 -24.01
N THR A 193 -20.15 -15.77 -23.15
CA THR A 193 -20.18 -17.24 -23.17
C THR A 193 -20.36 -17.80 -21.77
N ASN A 194 -20.74 -19.08 -21.68
CA ASN A 194 -20.82 -19.81 -20.40
C ASN A 194 -19.46 -20.40 -19.95
N ALA A 195 -18.40 -20.20 -20.73
CA ALA A 195 -17.07 -20.68 -20.37
C ALA A 195 -16.40 -19.73 -19.38
N ASN A 196 -15.92 -20.25 -18.26
CA ASN A 196 -15.18 -19.47 -17.28
C ASN A 196 -13.87 -18.96 -17.87
N ARG A 197 -13.54 -17.71 -17.57
CA ARG A 197 -12.30 -17.04 -17.97
C ARG A 197 -11.55 -16.64 -16.70
N PRO A 198 -10.75 -17.56 -16.12
CA PRO A 198 -9.99 -17.24 -14.91
C PRO A 198 -8.94 -16.17 -15.25
N MET A 199 -8.88 -15.15 -14.39
CA MET A 199 -7.88 -14.08 -14.45
C MET A 199 -7.10 -14.07 -13.15
N GLU A 200 -5.83 -13.68 -13.22
CA GLU A 200 -5.00 -13.40 -12.05
C GLU A 200 -5.10 -11.90 -11.73
N ILE A 201 -5.16 -11.58 -10.44
CA ILE A 201 -5.15 -10.19 -9.95
C ILE A 201 -3.89 -10.03 -9.12
N SER A 202 -3.07 -9.06 -9.47
CA SER A 202 -1.90 -8.65 -8.71
C SER A 202 -1.99 -7.17 -8.34
N VAL A 203 -1.31 -6.79 -7.26
CA VAL A 203 -1.24 -5.41 -6.77
C VAL A 203 0.22 -5.11 -6.47
N ASN A 204 0.77 -4.06 -7.08
CA ASN A 204 2.16 -3.60 -6.87
C ASN A 204 3.21 -4.70 -7.07
N SER A 205 3.08 -5.49 -8.14
CA SER A 205 3.95 -6.63 -8.47
C SER A 205 4.88 -6.36 -9.64
#